data_AF-A0A1V4KND7-F1
#
_entry.id   AF-A0A1V4KND7-F1
#
_cell.length_a   1.000
_cell.length_b   1.000
_cell.length_c   1.000
_cell.angle_alpha   90.00
_cell.angle_beta   90.00
_cell.angle_gamma   90.00
#
_symmetry.space_group_name_H-M   'P 1'
#
loop_
_entity.id
_entity.type
_entity.pdbx_description
1 polymer ?
#
loop_
_entity_poly.entity_id
_entity_poly.type
_entity_poly.pdbx_seq_one_letter_code
_entity_poly.pdbx_strand_id
1 'polypeptide(L)'
;MFFTCGPNEAMVVSGFCRSPPVMVAGGRVLVLPCLQQIQRISLNTLTLNVRSEKVYTRHGVPISVTGIAQVKIQGQNKEMLAAACQMFLGKSEAEIAQIALETLEGHQRAIMAHMTVEVPEATPTHPHNPAP
;
A
#
# COMPACT_ATOMS: atom_id res chain seq x y z
N MET A 1 -25.88 16.58 -14.68
CA MET A 1 -24.94 17.39 -13.88
C MET A 1 -23.52 17.04 -14.32
N PHE A 2 -22.64 18.02 -14.50
CA PHE A 2 -21.25 17.77 -14.88
C PHE A 2 -20.37 17.70 -13.65
N PHE A 3 -19.51 16.69 -13.59
CA PHE A 3 -18.50 16.56 -12.57
C PHE A 3 -17.12 16.59 -13.22
N THR A 4 -16.24 17.39 -12.65
CA THR A 4 -14.85 17.53 -13.07
C THR A 4 -13.95 16.84 -12.06
N CYS A 5 -12.93 16.12 -12.54
CA CYS A 5 -11.89 15.52 -11.72
C CYS A 5 -10.51 16.09 -12.09
N GLY A 6 -9.67 16.24 -11.07
CA GLY A 6 -8.28 16.65 -11.24
C GLY A 6 -7.42 15.55 -11.88
N PRO A 7 -6.21 15.86 -12.35
CA PRO A 7 -5.31 14.89 -12.97
C PRO A 7 -4.86 13.77 -12.02
N ASN A 8 -4.88 14.01 -10.70
CA ASN A 8 -4.53 13.02 -9.67
C ASN A 8 -5.77 12.40 -9.00
N GLU A 9 -6.92 12.40 -9.68
CA GLU A 9 -8.17 11.84 -9.16
C GLU A 9 -8.86 11.01 -10.25
N ALA A 10 -9.41 9.86 -9.87
CA ALA A 10 -10.25 9.06 -10.73
C ALA A 10 -11.69 9.05 -10.22
N MET A 11 -12.62 9.06 -11.16
CA MET A 11 -14.05 8.96 -10.91
C MET A 11 -14.57 7.64 -11.45
N VAL A 12 -15.37 6.98 -10.63
CA VAL A 12 -16.13 5.79 -11.01
C VAL A 12 -17.59 6.16 -11.01
N VAL A 13 -18.25 5.92 -12.15
CA VAL A 13 -19.68 6.12 -12.30
C VAL A 13 -20.34 4.75 -12.50
N SER A 14 -21.23 4.41 -11.58
CA SER A 14 -22.02 3.17 -11.60
C SER A 14 -23.52 3.50 -11.63
N GLY A 15 -24.35 2.67 -12.27
CA GLY A 15 -25.80 2.91 -12.34
C GLY A 15 -26.50 2.29 -13.55
N PHE A 16 -27.78 2.67 -13.73
CA PHE A 16 -28.70 2.07 -14.70
C PHE A 16 -28.12 2.03 -16.14
N CYS A 17 -28.19 0.84 -16.77
CA CYS A 17 -27.69 0.53 -18.12
C CYS A 17 -26.19 0.71 -18.38
N ARG A 18 -25.34 0.85 -17.36
CA ARG A 18 -23.86 0.88 -17.52
C ARG A 18 -23.19 -0.24 -16.73
N SER A 19 -23.16 -1.42 -17.36
CA SER A 19 -22.33 -2.56 -16.97
C SER A 19 -21.41 -2.87 -18.14
N PRO A 20 -20.09 -2.64 -18.07
CA PRO A 20 -19.29 -2.35 -16.87
C PRO A 20 -19.35 -0.88 -16.39
N PRO A 21 -19.00 -0.61 -15.11
CA PRO A 21 -18.90 0.75 -14.56
C PRO A 21 -17.87 1.58 -15.33
N VAL A 22 -18.18 2.86 -15.53
CA VAL A 22 -17.31 3.77 -16.30
C VAL A 22 -16.30 4.39 -15.35
N MET A 23 -15.01 4.17 -15.64
CA MET A 23 -13.88 4.71 -14.88
C MET A 23 -13.17 5.76 -15.73
N VAL A 24 -12.99 6.95 -15.16
CA VAL A 24 -12.36 8.08 -15.83
C VAL A 24 -11.30 8.66 -14.91
N ALA A 25 -10.02 8.55 -15.30
CA ALA A 25 -8.90 9.18 -14.60
C ALA A 25 -8.68 10.60 -15.16
N GLY A 26 -9.05 11.62 -14.38
CA GLY A 26 -9.04 13.02 -14.79
C GLY A 26 -10.07 13.41 -15.86
N GLY A 27 -10.42 14.69 -15.93
CA GLY A 27 -11.29 15.24 -16.97
C GLY A 27 -12.72 15.52 -16.52
N ARG A 28 -13.70 15.16 -17.35
CA ARG A 28 -15.13 15.52 -17.16
C ARG A 28 -16.04 14.32 -17.41
N VAL A 29 -17.05 14.16 -16.56
CA VAL A 29 -18.07 13.12 -16.73
C VAL A 29 -19.47 13.70 -16.52
N LEU A 30 -20.41 13.27 -17.37
CA LEU A 30 -21.83 13.64 -17.27
C LEU A 30 -22.59 12.54 -16.54
N VAL A 31 -23.27 12.94 -15.46
CA VAL A 31 -23.98 12.01 -14.59
C VAL A 31 -25.40 12.49 -14.33
N LEU A 32 -26.34 11.54 -14.37
CA LEU A 32 -27.75 11.72 -14.02
C LEU A 32 -27.95 11.39 -12.52
N PRO A 33 -28.22 12.39 -11.66
CA PRO A 33 -28.23 12.20 -10.20
C PRO A 33 -29.30 11.22 -9.70
N CYS A 34 -30.38 10.99 -10.44
CA CYS A 34 -31.46 10.08 -10.03
C CYS A 34 -31.20 8.60 -10.37
N LEU A 35 -30.27 8.31 -11.28
CA LEU A 35 -30.06 6.96 -11.86
C LEU A 35 -28.62 6.45 -11.71
N GLN A 36 -27.68 7.34 -11.36
CA GLN A 36 -26.26 7.06 -11.38
C GLN A 36 -25.58 7.55 -10.09
N GLN A 37 -24.69 6.71 -9.57
CA GLN A 37 -23.86 6.96 -8.41
C GLN A 37 -22.45 7.34 -8.85
N ILE A 38 -21.85 8.28 -8.12
CA ILE A 38 -20.50 8.79 -8.38
C ILE A 38 -19.64 8.51 -7.17
N GLN A 39 -18.52 7.86 -7.39
CA GLN A 39 -17.51 7.64 -6.38
C GLN A 39 -16.17 8.13 -6.91
N ARG A 40 -15.35 8.69 -6.01
CA ARG A 40 -14.06 9.30 -6.33
C ARG A 40 -12.97 8.54 -5.60
N ILE A 41 -11.82 8.39 -6.24
CA ILE A 41 -10.63 7.77 -5.67
C ILE A 41 -9.41 8.64 -5.97
N SER A 42 -8.63 8.90 -4.91
CA SER A 42 -7.40 9.66 -5.00
C SER A 42 -6.31 8.81 -5.65
N LEU A 43 -5.61 9.37 -6.64
CA LEU A 43 -4.45 8.75 -7.30
C LEU A 43 -3.13 9.30 -6.75
N ASN A 44 -3.18 10.02 -5.62
CA ASN A 44 -2.02 10.55 -4.95
C ASN A 44 -1.13 9.42 -4.40
N THR A 45 0.16 9.72 -4.26
CA THR A 45 1.09 8.81 -3.61
C THR A 45 0.83 8.81 -2.11
N LEU A 46 0.52 7.65 -1.55
CA LEU A 46 0.40 7.42 -0.12
C LEU A 46 1.75 6.95 0.42
N THR A 47 2.22 7.57 1.50
CA THR A 47 3.44 7.14 2.19
C THR A 47 3.05 6.37 3.44
N LEU A 48 3.46 5.12 3.53
CA LEU A 48 3.15 4.19 4.62
C LEU A 48 4.42 3.94 5.43
N ASN A 49 4.31 4.01 6.75
CA ASN A 49 5.40 3.73 7.67
C ASN A 49 5.16 2.37 8.33
N VAL A 50 5.77 1.34 7.76
CA VAL A 50 5.61 -0.04 8.19
C VAL A 50 6.55 -0.29 9.36
N ARG A 51 6.00 -0.63 10.52
CA ARG A 51 6.78 -0.91 11.74
C ARG A 51 6.42 -2.27 12.28
N SER A 52 7.41 -3.17 12.32
CA SER A 52 7.27 -4.47 12.97
C SER A 52 8.07 -4.47 14.26
N GLU A 53 7.37 -4.35 15.40
CA GLU A 53 7.96 -4.42 16.74
C GLU A 53 8.00 -5.88 17.24
N LYS A 54 9.08 -6.22 17.96
CA LYS A 54 9.23 -7.47 18.73
C LYS A 54 9.13 -8.78 17.92
N VAL A 55 9.78 -8.85 16.76
CA VAL A 55 9.93 -10.14 16.09
C VAL A 55 11.16 -10.84 16.66
N TYR A 56 10.95 -11.98 17.29
CA TYR A 56 12.04 -12.80 17.81
C TYR A 56 12.58 -13.69 16.70
N THR A 57 13.88 -13.65 16.52
CA THR A 57 14.57 -14.58 15.64
C THR A 57 14.58 -15.97 16.22
N ARG A 58 14.95 -17.00 15.44
CA ARG A 58 15.11 -18.38 15.94
C ARG A 58 16.06 -18.50 17.13
N HIS A 59 16.96 -17.54 17.30
CA HIS A 59 17.92 -17.48 18.40
C HIS A 59 17.43 -16.66 19.61
N GLY A 60 16.17 -16.18 19.60
CA GLY A 60 15.57 -15.46 20.72
C GLY A 60 15.96 -13.98 20.83
N VAL A 61 16.61 -13.41 19.82
CA VAL A 61 16.98 -11.98 19.81
C VAL A 61 15.81 -11.15 19.26
N PRO A 62 15.32 -10.14 20.00
CA PRO A 62 14.26 -9.25 19.50
C PRO A 62 14.84 -8.30 18.45
N ILE A 63 14.27 -8.32 17.25
CA ILE A 63 14.60 -7.36 16.19
C ILE A 63 13.36 -6.50 15.91
N SER A 64 13.59 -5.19 15.80
CA SER A 64 12.58 -4.24 15.34
C SER A 64 12.99 -3.71 13.98
N VAL A 65 12.06 -3.71 13.03
CA VAL A 65 12.32 -3.28 11.66
C VAL A 65 11.32 -2.20 11.28
N THR A 66 11.85 -1.05 10.83
CA THR A 66 11.07 0.07 10.31
C THR A 66 11.36 0.24 8.83
N GLY A 67 10.32 0.36 8.02
CA GLY A 67 10.41 0.60 6.59
C GLY A 67 9.46 1.71 6.14
N ILE A 68 9.86 2.46 5.11
CA ILE A 68 9.00 3.45 4.45
C ILE A 68 8.62 2.87 3.10
N ALA A 69 7.32 2.74 2.85
CA ALA A 69 6.77 2.31 1.57
C ALA A 69 5.98 3.45 0.93
N GLN A 70 6.13 3.64 -0.38
CA GLN A 70 5.31 4.55 -1.15
C GLN A 70 4.39 3.75 -2.07
N VAL A 71 3.09 3.98 -1.94
CA VAL A 71 2.05 3.27 -2.71
C VAL A 71 1.31 4.28 -3.58
N LYS A 72 1.10 3.95 -4.85
CA LYS A 72 0.38 4.80 -5.79
C LYS A 72 -0.52 3.96 -6.70
N ILE A 73 -1.74 4.45 -6.92
CA ILE A 73 -2.66 3.85 -7.88
C ILE A 73 -2.36 4.42 -9.27
N GLN A 74 -2.10 3.55 -10.24
CA GLN A 74 -1.86 3.97 -11.62
C GLN A 74 -3.18 4.23 -12.35
N GLY A 75 -3.55 5.50 -12.52
CA GLY A 75 -4.78 5.88 -13.24
C GLY A 75 -4.75 5.64 -14.75
N GLN A 76 -3.57 5.48 -15.36
CA GLN A 76 -3.43 5.17 -16.79
C GLN A 76 -3.78 3.71 -17.12
N ASN A 77 -3.55 2.80 -16.17
CA ASN A 77 -3.84 1.38 -16.36
C ASN A 77 -5.26 1.08 -15.86
N LYS A 78 -6.16 0.77 -16.81
CA LYS A 78 -7.58 0.50 -16.51
C LYS A 78 -7.79 -0.73 -15.62
N GLU A 79 -6.95 -1.75 -15.73
CA GLU A 79 -7.05 -2.98 -14.92
C GLU A 79 -6.66 -2.70 -13.47
N MET A 80 -5.54 -1.99 -13.26
CA MET A 80 -5.12 -1.58 -11.91
C MET A 80 -6.12 -0.62 -11.28
N LEU A 81 -6.66 0.33 -12.07
CA LEU A 81 -7.70 1.22 -11.59
C LEU A 81 -8.97 0.45 -11.20
N ALA A 82 -9.39 -0.53 -12.00
CA ALA A 82 -10.54 -1.37 -11.68
C ALA A 82 -10.35 -2.15 -10.37
N ALA A 83 -9.18 -2.77 -10.18
CA ALA A 83 -8.85 -3.48 -8.95
C ALA A 83 -8.81 -2.55 -7.73
N ALA A 84 -8.19 -1.36 -7.87
CA ALA A 84 -8.17 -0.36 -6.82
C ALA A 84 -9.57 0.14 -6.47
N CYS A 85 -10.44 0.33 -7.47
CA CYS A 85 -11.84 0.66 -7.23
C CYS A 85 -12.53 -0.47 -6.47
N GLN A 86 -12.41 -1.73 -6.90
CA GLN A 86 -13.04 -2.84 -6.16
C GLN A 86 -12.62 -2.94 -4.69
N MET A 87 -11.35 -2.63 -4.37
CA MET A 87 -10.85 -2.71 -2.99
C MET A 87 -11.10 -1.45 -2.14
N PHE A 88 -11.07 -0.26 -2.76
CA PHE A 88 -10.98 1.02 -2.05
C PHE A 88 -12.15 1.97 -2.29
N LEU A 89 -13.11 1.62 -3.17
CA LEU A 89 -14.25 2.48 -3.43
C LEU A 89 -15.07 2.71 -2.15
N GLY A 90 -15.34 3.97 -1.83
CA GLY A 90 -16.07 4.36 -0.62
C GLY A 90 -15.23 4.40 0.66
N LYS A 91 -13.95 4.03 0.62
CA LYS A 91 -13.02 4.15 1.76
C LYS A 91 -12.31 5.50 1.74
N SER A 92 -12.02 6.02 2.93
CA SER A 92 -11.17 7.20 3.12
C SER A 92 -9.69 6.89 2.83
N GLU A 93 -8.88 7.91 2.55
CA GLU A 93 -7.44 7.74 2.34
C GLU A 93 -6.74 7.08 3.55
N ALA A 94 -7.21 7.37 4.77
CA ALA A 94 -6.70 6.77 6.00
C ALA A 94 -7.00 5.25 6.07
N GLU A 95 -8.21 4.84 5.70
CA GLU A 95 -8.58 3.41 5.66
C GLU A 95 -7.80 2.66 4.57
N ILE A 96 -7.59 3.29 3.41
CA ILE A 96 -6.77 2.71 2.33
C ILE A 96 -5.32 2.52 2.83
N ALA A 97 -4.77 3.54 3.49
CA ALA A 97 -3.43 3.48 4.07
C ALA A 97 -3.33 2.37 5.12
N GLN A 98 -4.33 2.22 5.99
CA GLN A 98 -4.40 1.17 7.01
C GLN A 98 -4.40 -0.23 6.38
N ILE A 99 -5.24 -0.48 5.38
CA ILE A 99 -5.33 -1.78 4.69
C ILE A 99 -4.00 -2.13 4.01
N ALA A 100 -3.38 -1.15 3.34
CA ALA A 100 -2.10 -1.35 2.69
C ALA A 100 -0.97 -1.58 3.71
N LEU A 101 -1.00 -0.87 4.85
CA LEU A 101 -0.07 -1.06 5.96
C LEU A 101 -0.16 -2.47 6.53
N GLU A 102 -1.36 -2.94 6.87
CA GLU A 102 -1.59 -4.29 7.42
C GLU A 102 -1.11 -5.39 6.46
N THR A 103 -1.33 -5.21 5.15
CA THR A 103 -0.85 -6.12 4.11
C THR A 103 0.69 -6.14 4.06
N LEU A 104 1.33 -4.98 4.12
CA LEU A 104 2.79 -4.85 4.12
C LEU A 104 3.42 -5.40 5.40
N GLU A 105 2.81 -5.15 6.57
CA GLU A 105 3.25 -5.71 7.85
C GLU A 105 3.16 -7.24 7.86
N GLY A 106 2.08 -7.80 7.31
CA GLY A 106 1.92 -9.24 7.14
C GLY A 106 3.03 -9.83 6.25
N HIS A 107 3.33 -9.17 5.14
CA HIS A 107 4.40 -9.58 4.23
C HIS A 107 5.79 -9.50 4.90
N GLN A 108 6.07 -8.40 5.60
CA GLN A 108 7.32 -8.21 6.34
C GLN A 108 7.49 -9.28 7.42
N ARG A 109 6.44 -9.59 8.18
CA ARG A 109 6.45 -10.65 9.20
C ARG A 109 6.73 -12.01 8.59
N ALA A 110 6.16 -12.32 7.42
CA ALA A 110 6.43 -13.56 6.69
C ALA A 110 7.90 -13.65 6.23
N ILE A 111 8.46 -12.57 5.68
CA ILE A 111 9.88 -12.51 5.30
C ILE A 111 10.77 -12.75 6.53
N MET A 112 10.48 -12.07 7.65
CA MET A 112 11.24 -12.20 8.89
C MET A 112 11.18 -13.62 9.48
N ALA A 113 10.08 -14.36 9.28
CA ALA A 113 9.98 -15.76 9.71
C ALA A 113 10.88 -16.71 8.89
N HIS A 114 11.15 -16.36 7.62
CA HIS A 114 11.99 -17.14 6.71
C HIS A 114 13.46 -16.71 6.70
N MET A 115 13.79 -15.49 7.15
CA MET A 115 15.18 -15.06 7.33
C MET A 115 15.85 -15.87 8.44
N THR A 116 16.75 -16.78 8.08
CA THR A 116 17.75 -17.32 8.99
C THR A 116 18.72 -16.20 9.33
N VAL A 117 18.92 -15.92 10.61
CA VAL A 117 19.88 -14.90 11.06
C VAL A 117 21.28 -15.44 10.78
N GLU A 118 21.86 -15.07 9.65
CA GLU A 118 23.31 -15.07 9.55
C GLU A 118 23.79 -13.88 10.37
N VAL A 119 23.99 -14.14 11.67
CA VAL A 119 24.70 -13.21 12.53
C VAL A 119 26.07 -13.01 11.88
N PRO A 120 26.51 -11.79 11.55
CA PRO A 120 27.91 -11.54 11.33
C PRO A 120 28.58 -11.88 12.66
N GLU A 121 29.16 -13.08 12.73
CA GLU A 121 30.05 -13.45 13.81
C GLU A 121 31.16 -12.41 13.79
N ALA A 122 31.06 -11.42 14.69
CA ALA A 122 32.17 -10.54 14.99
C ALA A 122 33.27 -11.46 15.52
N THR A 123 34.12 -11.91 14.61
CA THR A 123 35.22 -12.82 14.87
C THR A 123 35.98 -12.25 16.06
N PRO A 124 36.14 -12.99 17.17
CA PRO A 124 36.91 -12.47 18.29
C PRO A 124 38.32 -12.24 17.78
N THR A 125 38.71 -10.97 17.66
CA THR A 125 40.09 -10.60 17.37
C THR A 125 40.95 -11.21 18.46
N HIS A 126 41.70 -12.24 18.09
CA HIS A 126 42.71 -12.89 18.92
C HIS A 126 43.52 -11.80 19.64
N PRO A 127 43.59 -11.78 20.99
CA PRO A 127 44.55 -10.92 21.66
C PRO A 127 45.93 -11.48 21.32
N HIS A 128 46.68 -10.71 20.53
CA HIS A 128 48.10 -10.97 20.31
C HIS A 128 48.79 -10.96 21.68
N ASN A 129 49.41 -12.09 21.98
CA ASN A 129 50.18 -12.42 23.17
C ASN A 129 51.10 -11.28 23.66
N PRO A 130 51.18 -10.99 24.97
CA PRO A 130 52.32 -10.30 25.55
C PRO A 130 53.37 -11.30 26.09
N ALA A 131 54.64 -10.89 25.99
CA ALA A 131 55.83 -11.41 26.70
C ALA A 131 56.55 -12.60 26.04
N PRO A 132 57.86 -12.83 26.31
CA PRO A 132 58.71 -12.25 27.38
C PRO A 132 59.54 -11.02 27.02
#